data_AF-A0A5R1NID0-F1
#
_entry.id   AF-A0A5R1NID0-F1
#
_cell.length_a   1.000
_cell.length_b   1.000
_cell.length_c   1.000
_cell.angle_alpha   90.00
_cell.angle_beta   90.00
_cell.angle_gamma   90.00
#
_symmetry.space_group_name_H-M   'P 1'
#
loop_
_entity.id
_entity.type
_entity.pdbx_description
1 polymer ?
#
loop_
_entity_poly.entity_id
_entity_poly.type
_entity_poly.pdbx_seq_one_letter_code
_entity_poly.pdbx_strand_id
1 'polypeptide(L)'
;MPRLATSVLGSIALVLGLAACSPPTTETPPVDTAVHTDAPAPPDRAADVVIPDGVIGTAELTSASGDNTISGTVVVTAGGGGFDVALKDFHSDVPGGLQLSFSPWSETTTCLADTYRFSFGNLSTDANQTGLSMGPRDLSRGDPSYYLTAVITATAPSTTDPDGCVLTPRAVGTITWDVPDTRPGLLAVDTGARFGAGGATATTDGAPISYRAVAGDTLNDIADRFGITDDDLGFLNPLTSRQLHAGDDLNLRVALRGGASVPPPSA
;
A
#
# COMPACT_ATOMS: atom_id res chain seq x y z
N MET A 1 36.08 -21.98 -76.63
CA MET A 1 35.24 -22.52 -77.72
C MET A 1 33.87 -22.85 -77.12
N PRO A 2 32.75 -22.68 -77.85
CA PRO A 2 32.06 -21.42 -78.17
C PRO A 2 30.57 -21.52 -77.65
N ARG A 3 29.59 -20.64 -77.84
CA ARG A 3 29.17 -19.78 -78.95
C ARG A 3 28.27 -18.65 -78.44
N LEU A 4 28.37 -17.50 -79.12
CA LEU A 4 27.40 -16.42 -79.18
C LEU A 4 26.08 -16.86 -79.84
N ALA A 5 24.98 -16.21 -79.45
CA ALA A 5 23.87 -15.82 -80.35
C ALA A 5 23.14 -14.60 -79.75
N THR A 6 23.38 -13.38 -80.25
CA THR A 6 22.54 -12.58 -81.19
C THR A 6 21.09 -12.28 -80.77
N SER A 7 20.91 -11.02 -80.33
CA SER A 7 19.82 -10.05 -80.59
C SER A 7 18.40 -10.53 -80.96
N VAL A 8 17.38 -10.00 -80.25
CA VAL A 8 16.15 -9.44 -80.84
C VAL A 8 15.67 -8.25 -79.99
N LEU A 9 15.57 -7.07 -80.61
CA LEU A 9 14.77 -5.94 -80.14
C LEU A 9 13.28 -6.28 -80.33
N GLY A 10 12.49 -6.14 -79.27
CA GLY A 10 11.03 -6.20 -79.34
C GLY A 10 10.44 -5.22 -78.33
N SER A 11 10.20 -3.98 -78.76
CA SER A 11 9.46 -2.98 -78.00
C SER A 11 7.99 -3.41 -77.92
N ILE A 12 7.55 -3.85 -76.74
CA ILE A 12 6.12 -4.03 -76.43
C ILE A 12 5.72 -2.86 -75.53
N ALA A 13 4.86 -2.00 -76.07
CA ALA A 13 4.17 -0.97 -75.31
C ALA A 13 3.22 -1.64 -74.30
N LEU A 14 3.56 -1.58 -73.01
CA LEU A 14 2.69 -2.04 -71.94
C LEU A 14 1.71 -0.91 -71.60
N VAL A 15 0.44 -1.11 -71.94
CA VAL A 15 -0.68 -0.27 -71.51
C VAL A 15 -0.81 -0.41 -69.98
N LEU A 16 -0.56 0.68 -69.24
CA LEU A 16 -0.89 0.76 -67.82
C LEU A 16 -2.42 0.76 -67.65
N GLY A 17 -2.98 -0.40 -67.31
CA GLY A 17 -4.31 -0.48 -66.71
C GLY A 17 -4.21 -0.07 -65.23
N LEU A 18 -4.81 1.07 -64.88
CA LEU A 18 -5.04 1.46 -63.49
C LEU A 18 -6.07 0.49 -62.87
N ALA A 19 -5.61 -0.51 -62.15
CA ALA A 19 -6.46 -1.29 -61.25
C ALA A 19 -6.71 -0.47 -59.99
N ALA A 20 -7.93 0.04 -59.83
CA ALA A 20 -8.39 0.63 -58.58
C ALA A 20 -8.54 -0.49 -57.54
N CYS A 21 -7.56 -0.64 -56.64
CA CYS A 21 -7.73 -1.43 -55.42
C CYS A 21 -8.74 -0.70 -54.52
N SER A 22 -9.96 -1.21 -54.45
CA SER A 22 -10.85 -0.91 -53.32
C SER A 22 -10.37 -1.74 -52.11
N PRO A 23 -10.24 -1.15 -50.91
CA PRO A 23 -9.92 -1.94 -49.72
C PRO A 23 -11.09 -2.89 -49.40
N PRO A 24 -10.82 -4.09 -48.84
CA PRO A 24 -11.88 -5.00 -48.44
C PRO A 24 -12.71 -4.36 -47.32
N THR A 25 -14.03 -4.49 -47.44
CA THR A 25 -15.00 -4.06 -46.44
C THR A 25 -14.70 -4.79 -45.14
N THR A 26 -14.26 -4.06 -44.11
CA THR A 26 -14.13 -4.59 -42.75
C THR A 26 -15.54 -4.79 -42.22
N GLU A 27 -16.06 -6.00 -42.35
CA GLU A 27 -17.28 -6.43 -41.69
C GLU A 27 -17.01 -6.41 -40.18
N THR A 28 -17.60 -5.44 -39.48
CA THR A 28 -17.55 -5.36 -38.02
C THR A 28 -18.29 -6.57 -37.48
N PRO A 29 -17.65 -7.47 -36.70
CA PRO A 29 -18.40 -8.55 -36.08
C PRO A 29 -19.47 -7.95 -35.16
N PRO A 30 -20.64 -8.60 -35.03
CA PRO A 30 -21.69 -8.10 -34.15
C PRO A 30 -21.12 -7.95 -32.74
N VAL A 31 -21.27 -6.76 -32.17
CA VAL A 31 -21.02 -6.51 -30.75
C VAL A 31 -21.97 -7.41 -30.00
N ASP A 32 -21.44 -8.50 -29.47
CA ASP A 32 -22.18 -9.39 -28.59
C ASP A 32 -22.52 -8.56 -27.35
N THR A 33 -23.74 -8.03 -27.34
CA THR A 33 -24.31 -7.33 -26.18
C THR A 33 -24.70 -8.42 -25.19
N ALA A 34 -23.70 -9.14 -24.69
CA ALA A 34 -23.83 -9.92 -23.49
C ALA A 34 -24.07 -8.89 -22.40
N VAL A 35 -25.34 -8.68 -22.08
CA VAL A 35 -25.80 -8.05 -20.86
C VAL A 35 -24.96 -8.67 -19.75
N HIS A 36 -23.99 -7.91 -19.23
CA HIS A 36 -23.42 -8.21 -17.93
C HIS A 36 -24.63 -8.26 -17.01
N THR A 37 -25.02 -9.48 -16.66
CA THR A 37 -25.92 -9.67 -15.54
C THR A 37 -25.13 -9.08 -14.40
N ASP A 38 -25.56 -7.92 -13.91
CA ASP A 38 -24.98 -7.28 -12.74
C ASP A 38 -24.69 -8.38 -11.75
N ALA A 39 -23.40 -8.62 -11.49
CA ALA A 39 -23.02 -9.38 -10.33
C ALA A 39 -23.78 -8.71 -9.17
N PRO A 40 -24.56 -9.47 -8.37
CA PRO A 40 -25.30 -8.86 -7.29
C PRO A 40 -24.29 -8.03 -6.50
N ALA A 41 -24.59 -6.72 -6.38
CA ALA A 41 -23.76 -5.81 -5.60
C ALA A 41 -23.39 -6.54 -4.30
N PRO A 42 -22.10 -6.56 -3.91
CA PRO A 42 -21.74 -7.15 -2.63
C PRO A 42 -22.69 -6.55 -1.60
N PRO A 43 -23.33 -7.39 -0.77
CA PRO A 43 -24.39 -6.91 0.12
C PRO A 43 -23.85 -5.70 0.88
N ASP A 44 -24.67 -4.66 1.05
CA ASP A 44 -24.47 -3.58 2.03
C ASP A 44 -24.16 -4.24 3.39
N ARG A 45 -22.89 -4.58 3.64
CA ARG A 45 -22.51 -5.50 4.71
C ARG A 45 -21.18 -5.11 5.32
N ALA A 46 -21.14 -3.88 5.80
CA ALA A 46 -20.57 -3.61 7.11
C ALA A 46 -21.45 -2.53 7.71
N ALA A 47 -22.44 -2.93 8.50
CA ALA A 47 -23.08 -1.99 9.41
C ALA A 47 -21.98 -1.38 10.28
N ASP A 48 -21.90 -0.05 10.25
CA ASP A 48 -21.01 0.87 10.97
C ASP A 48 -20.52 0.34 12.33
N VAL A 49 -19.50 -0.51 12.35
CA VAL A 49 -18.82 -0.86 13.60
C VAL A 49 -17.92 0.32 13.96
N VAL A 50 -18.39 1.10 14.93
CA VAL A 50 -17.71 2.30 15.40
C VAL A 50 -16.70 1.93 16.48
N ILE A 51 -15.48 2.47 16.39
CA ILE A 51 -14.48 2.37 17.46
C ILE A 51 -14.97 3.19 18.66
N PRO A 52 -15.12 2.59 19.86
CA PRO A 52 -15.62 3.29 21.03
C PRO A 52 -14.63 4.36 21.51
N ASP A 53 -15.15 5.38 22.18
CA ASP A 53 -14.32 6.39 22.85
C ASP A 53 -13.51 5.74 23.99
N GLY A 54 -12.24 6.11 24.11
CA GLY A 54 -11.35 5.58 25.12
C GLY A 54 -9.97 5.23 24.59
N VAL A 55 -9.16 4.59 25.43
CA VAL A 55 -7.84 4.07 25.02
C VAL A 55 -8.07 2.87 24.12
N ILE A 56 -7.50 2.93 22.93
CA ILE A 56 -7.64 1.91 21.89
C ILE A 56 -6.30 1.30 21.47
N GLY A 57 -5.18 1.84 21.95
CA GLY A 57 -3.86 1.33 21.63
C GLY A 57 -2.83 1.75 22.67
N THR A 58 -1.89 0.86 22.98
CA THR A 58 -0.75 1.16 23.87
C THR A 58 0.53 0.50 23.39
N ALA A 59 1.66 1.19 23.50
CA ALA A 59 2.98 0.62 23.26
C ALA A 59 3.98 1.07 24.32
N GLU A 60 4.76 0.15 24.85
CA GLU A 60 5.93 0.45 25.68
C GLU A 60 7.15 0.63 24.79
N LEU A 61 7.79 1.81 24.87
CA LEU A 61 9.00 2.09 24.13
C LEU A 61 10.21 1.54 24.87
N THR A 62 11.02 0.79 24.14
CA THR A 62 12.32 0.30 24.61
C THR A 62 13.40 0.73 23.62
N SER A 63 14.58 1.12 24.12
CA SER A 63 15.65 1.55 23.22
C SER A 63 16.11 0.42 22.31
N ALA A 64 16.33 0.74 21.04
CA ALA A 64 16.79 -0.22 20.05
C ALA A 64 18.20 -0.77 20.36
N SER A 65 19.02 0.00 21.08
CA SER A 65 20.35 -0.40 21.58
C SER A 65 20.30 -1.35 22.78
N GLY A 66 19.12 -1.58 23.38
CA GLY A 66 18.97 -2.36 24.61
C GLY A 66 19.52 -1.68 25.87
N ASP A 67 20.02 -0.45 25.75
CA ASP A 67 20.30 0.43 26.88
C ASP A 67 19.01 1.14 27.32
N ASN A 68 18.86 1.52 28.58
CA ASN A 68 17.64 2.22 29.04
C ASN A 68 17.67 3.73 28.71
N THR A 69 18.27 4.11 27.57
CA THR A 69 18.49 5.50 27.18
C THR A 69 17.22 6.20 26.71
N ILE A 70 16.22 5.46 26.24
CA ILE A 70 14.90 5.96 25.88
C ILE A 70 13.84 5.04 26.49
N SER A 71 12.84 5.64 27.12
CA SER A 71 11.66 4.95 27.64
C SER A 71 10.42 5.83 27.55
N GLY A 72 9.25 5.21 27.67
CA GLY A 72 7.97 5.89 27.74
C GLY A 72 6.84 5.03 27.18
N THR A 73 5.62 5.44 27.46
CA THR A 73 4.42 4.73 27.01
C THR A 73 3.69 5.57 25.97
N VAL A 74 3.48 5.01 24.79
CA VAL A 74 2.58 5.57 23.77
C VAL A 74 1.16 5.12 24.10
N VAL A 75 0.23 6.06 24.12
CA VAL A 75 -1.21 5.80 24.34
C VAL A 75 -2.00 6.41 23.20
N VAL A 76 -2.79 5.59 22.51
CA VAL A 76 -3.70 6.01 21.46
C VAL A 76 -5.12 6.03 22.02
N THR A 77 -5.79 7.17 21.87
CA THR A 77 -7.14 7.40 22.37
C THR A 77 -8.05 7.75 21.22
N ALA A 78 -9.18 7.06 21.12
CA ALA A 78 -10.30 7.50 20.31
C ALA A 78 -11.09 8.53 21.14
N GLY A 79 -11.18 9.78 20.66
CA GLY A 79 -12.02 10.82 21.28
C GLY A 79 -12.35 11.94 20.29
N GLY A 80 -13.38 12.76 20.57
CA GLY A 80 -13.54 14.07 19.93
C GLY A 80 -13.59 14.10 18.39
N GLY A 81 -14.00 13.00 17.74
CA GLY A 81 -14.07 12.88 16.28
C GLY A 81 -12.77 12.45 15.58
N GLY A 82 -11.71 12.13 16.34
CA GLY A 82 -10.43 11.67 15.81
C GLY A 82 -9.78 10.57 16.64
N PHE A 83 -8.50 10.35 16.33
CA PHE A 83 -7.58 9.58 17.15
C PHE A 83 -6.43 10.48 17.60
N ASP A 84 -6.27 10.56 18.92
CA ASP A 84 -5.21 11.30 19.58
C ASP A 84 -4.16 10.33 20.09
N VAL A 85 -2.91 10.76 20.03
CA VAL A 85 -1.75 10.06 20.52
C VAL A 85 -1.14 10.91 21.64
N ALA A 86 -0.83 10.24 22.74
CA ALA A 86 -0.11 10.79 23.86
C ALA A 86 1.15 9.96 24.10
N LEU A 87 2.21 10.65 24.50
CA LEU A 87 3.44 10.02 24.98
C LEU A 87 3.56 10.34 26.47
N LYS A 88 3.61 9.29 27.29
CA LYS A 88 3.63 9.37 28.75
C LYS A 88 4.95 8.89 29.32
N ASP A 89 5.34 9.51 30.43
CA ASP A 89 6.57 9.18 31.16
C ASP A 89 7.80 9.06 30.26
N PHE A 90 7.87 9.91 29.23
CA PHE A 90 8.94 9.92 28.25
C PHE A 90 10.24 10.36 28.89
N HIS A 91 11.28 9.58 28.64
CA HIS A 91 12.64 9.90 29.02
C HIS A 91 13.58 9.61 27.85
N SER A 92 14.55 10.48 27.65
CA SER A 92 15.61 10.29 26.65
C SER A 92 16.91 10.93 27.11
N ASP A 93 17.96 10.13 27.16
CA ASP A 93 19.35 10.58 27.31
C ASP A 93 20.00 10.91 25.96
N VAL A 94 19.33 10.57 24.86
CA VAL A 94 19.82 10.83 23.50
C VAL A 94 19.69 12.32 23.19
N PRO A 95 20.80 13.03 22.85
CA PRO A 95 20.75 14.43 22.49
C PRO A 95 20.18 14.61 21.07
N GLY A 96 19.44 15.70 20.87
CA GLY A 96 18.94 16.12 19.55
C GLY A 96 17.43 16.04 19.40
N GLY A 97 16.95 16.37 18.20
CA GLY A 97 15.52 16.34 17.86
C GLY A 97 15.08 14.90 17.58
N LEU A 98 14.30 14.35 18.50
CA LEU A 98 13.64 13.06 18.34
C LEU A 98 12.30 13.24 17.64
N GLN A 99 11.88 12.24 16.88
CA GLN A 99 10.58 12.21 16.22
C GLN A 99 9.87 10.91 16.56
N LEU A 100 8.56 10.98 16.81
CA LEU A 100 7.70 9.81 16.92
C LEU A 100 7.06 9.51 15.56
N SER A 101 7.03 8.24 15.18
CA SER A 101 6.30 7.77 14.02
C SER A 101 5.65 6.43 14.28
N PHE A 102 4.53 6.17 13.62
CA PHE A 102 3.91 4.85 13.57
C PHE A 102 4.23 4.17 12.23
N SER A 103 4.51 2.88 12.29
CA SER A 103 4.93 2.06 11.14
C SER A 103 4.11 0.77 11.08
N PRO A 104 3.74 0.28 9.89
CA PRO A 104 3.10 -1.02 9.72
C PRO A 104 4.07 -2.20 9.91
N TRP A 105 5.37 -1.94 10.07
CA TRP A 105 6.38 -2.98 10.21
C TRP A 105 6.69 -3.31 11.67
N SER A 106 7.16 -4.54 11.92
CA SER A 106 7.62 -5.00 13.23
C SER A 106 9.02 -4.51 13.61
N GLU A 107 9.45 -4.83 14.83
CA GLU A 107 10.71 -4.43 15.49
C GLU A 107 12.02 -4.78 14.75
N THR A 108 11.94 -5.51 13.63
CA THR A 108 13.10 -5.92 12.82
C THR A 108 13.54 -4.88 11.79
N THR A 109 12.84 -3.76 11.66
CA THR A 109 13.19 -2.71 10.70
C THR A 109 14.41 -1.93 11.20
N THR A 110 15.58 -2.24 10.65
CA THR A 110 16.85 -1.58 10.99
C THR A 110 16.97 -0.18 10.40
N CYS A 111 16.15 0.17 9.41
CA CYS A 111 16.11 1.49 8.83
C CYS A 111 14.71 1.89 8.34
N LEU A 112 14.19 3.02 8.81
CA LEU A 112 12.91 3.59 8.38
C LEU A 112 13.07 4.54 7.18
N ALA A 113 13.80 4.11 6.14
CA ALA A 113 13.95 4.89 4.91
C ALA A 113 12.71 4.83 4.00
N ASP A 114 11.71 4.02 4.35
CA ASP A 114 10.52 3.82 3.54
C ASP A 114 9.43 4.87 3.82
N THR A 115 8.63 5.14 2.80
CA THR A 115 7.57 6.16 2.80
C THR A 115 6.34 5.77 3.61
N TYR A 116 6.28 4.53 4.11
CA TYR A 116 5.09 3.96 4.75
C TYR A 116 5.09 4.17 6.27
N ARG A 117 5.25 5.42 6.73
CA ARG A 117 5.09 5.79 8.13
C ARG A 117 4.15 6.97 8.34
N PHE A 118 3.48 7.00 9.48
CA PHE A 118 2.77 8.18 9.95
C PHE A 118 3.66 8.95 10.95
N SER A 119 4.11 10.15 10.56
CA SER A 119 4.99 10.96 11.40
C SER A 119 4.21 11.98 12.22
N PHE A 120 4.53 12.08 13.51
CA PHE A 120 4.00 13.10 14.41
C PHE A 120 4.91 14.33 14.54
N GLY A 121 6.05 14.33 13.84
CA GLY A 121 7.04 15.40 13.90
C GLY A 121 7.92 15.33 15.15
N ASN A 122 8.53 16.47 15.49
CA ASN A 122 9.51 16.55 16.57
C ASN A 122 8.84 16.45 17.94
N LEU A 123 9.40 15.60 18.79
CA LEU A 123 9.05 15.51 20.20
C LEU A 123 9.67 16.66 20.99
N SER A 124 8.98 17.06 22.04
CA SER A 124 9.54 17.93 23.08
C SER A 124 10.36 17.12 24.09
N THR A 125 10.97 17.81 25.06
CA THR A 125 11.65 17.20 26.19
C THR A 125 10.73 16.90 27.36
N ASP A 126 9.45 17.24 27.27
CA ASP A 126 8.49 17.01 28.36
C ASP A 126 8.17 15.52 28.48
N ALA A 127 8.06 15.04 29.73
CA ALA A 127 7.74 13.64 30.00
C ALA A 127 6.34 13.25 29.52
N ASN A 128 5.40 14.20 29.53
CA ASN A 128 4.02 13.98 29.10
C ASN A 128 3.69 14.91 27.93
N GLN A 129 3.42 14.33 26.76
CA GLN A 129 3.13 15.04 25.53
C GLN A 129 1.76 14.58 25.02
N THR A 130 0.90 15.53 24.64
CA THR A 130 -0.47 15.27 24.19
C THR A 130 -0.76 16.08 22.91
N GLY A 131 -1.87 15.77 22.24
CA GLY A 131 -2.31 16.51 21.05
C GLY A 131 -1.61 16.11 19.75
N LEU A 132 -0.88 14.99 19.75
CA LEU A 132 -0.41 14.37 18.51
C LEU A 132 -1.62 13.70 17.84
N SER A 133 -1.98 14.06 16.62
CA SER A 133 -3.22 13.57 15.99
C SER A 133 -2.93 12.65 14.82
N MET A 134 -3.66 11.53 14.73
CA MET A 134 -3.70 10.69 13.52
C MET A 134 -4.78 11.14 12.52
N GLY A 135 -5.46 12.25 12.82
CA GLY A 135 -6.54 12.78 12.01
C GLY A 135 -7.93 12.30 12.45
N PRO A 136 -8.93 12.49 11.58
CA PRO A 136 -10.33 12.21 11.91
C PRO A 136 -10.60 10.70 12.00
N ARG A 137 -11.71 10.32 12.64
CA ARG A 137 -12.22 8.94 12.73
C ARG A 137 -12.74 8.35 11.42
N ASP A 138 -12.56 9.06 10.32
CA ASP A 138 -12.97 8.55 9.02
C ASP A 138 -12.09 7.36 8.62
N LEU A 139 -12.66 6.17 8.72
CA LEU A 139 -12.03 4.90 8.39
C LEU A 139 -11.84 4.71 6.87
N SER A 140 -12.28 5.66 6.02
CA SER A 140 -11.88 5.69 4.61
C SER A 140 -10.36 5.82 4.45
N ARG A 141 -9.68 6.36 5.47
CA ARG A 141 -8.22 6.41 5.55
C ARG A 141 -7.60 5.18 6.22
N GLY A 142 -8.39 4.14 6.55
CA GLY A 142 -7.96 2.83 7.05
C GLY A 142 -8.03 2.63 8.57
N ASP A 143 -7.86 1.37 8.99
CA ASP A 143 -7.88 0.96 10.41
C ASP A 143 -6.63 1.50 11.13
N PRO A 144 -6.75 2.16 12.30
CA PRO A 144 -5.58 2.52 13.09
C PRO A 144 -4.70 1.30 13.44
N SER A 145 -5.27 0.09 13.53
CA SER A 145 -4.49 -1.13 13.78
C SER A 145 -3.57 -1.54 12.62
N TYR A 146 -3.61 -0.83 11.50
CA TYR A 146 -2.64 -1.01 10.42
C TYR A 146 -1.20 -0.72 10.89
N TYR A 147 -1.03 0.21 11.84
CA TYR A 147 0.27 0.50 12.42
C TYR A 147 0.62 -0.53 13.49
N LEU A 148 1.73 -1.24 13.33
CA LEU A 148 2.16 -2.28 14.26
C LEU A 148 3.14 -1.77 15.32
N THR A 149 3.95 -0.76 14.99
CA THR A 149 4.99 -0.26 15.89
C THR A 149 4.98 1.25 16.01
N ALA A 150 5.26 1.72 17.22
CA ALA A 150 5.67 3.08 17.50
C ALA A 150 7.20 3.14 17.49
N VAL A 151 7.77 4.08 16.74
CA VAL A 151 9.22 4.21 16.58
C VAL A 151 9.67 5.62 16.88
N ILE A 152 10.69 5.75 17.72
CA ILE A 152 11.43 6.98 17.94
C ILE A 152 12.63 6.99 17.03
N THR A 153 12.78 8.02 16.21
CA THR A 153 13.96 8.24 15.39
C THR A 153 14.68 9.52 15.81
N ALA A 154 15.99 9.56 15.60
CA ALA A 154 16.76 10.79 15.77
C ALA A 154 17.00 11.43 14.39
N THR A 155 16.78 12.74 14.30
CA THR A 155 17.15 13.48 13.10
C THR A 155 18.66 13.69 13.10
N ALA A 156 19.42 12.94 12.29
CA ALA A 156 20.86 13.13 12.18
C ALA A 156 21.17 14.31 11.23
N PRO A 157 21.98 15.31 11.63
CA PRO A 157 22.31 16.46 10.77
C PRO A 157 23.26 16.13 9.61
N SER A 158 23.85 14.93 9.59
CA SER A 158 24.65 14.39 8.49
C SER A 158 24.66 12.88 8.61
N THR A 159 24.17 12.15 7.62
CA THR A 159 24.19 10.69 7.62
C THR A 159 25.63 10.20 7.46
N THR A 160 26.29 9.91 8.58
CA THR A 160 27.53 9.11 8.65
C THR A 160 27.22 7.66 9.05
N ASP A 161 25.99 7.21 8.80
CA ASP A 161 25.67 5.78 8.87
C ASP A 161 26.32 5.08 7.67
N PRO A 162 27.22 4.09 7.87
CA PRO A 162 27.81 3.31 6.78
C PRO A 162 26.77 2.62 5.88
N ASP A 163 25.55 2.39 6.39
CA ASP A 163 24.46 1.74 5.65
C ASP A 163 23.50 2.75 4.97
N GLY A 164 23.74 4.05 5.13
CA GLY A 164 22.95 5.11 4.48
C GLY A 164 21.55 5.34 5.06
N CYS A 165 21.27 4.87 6.29
CA CYS A 165 19.97 5.09 6.90
C CYS A 165 19.76 6.55 7.31
N VAL A 166 18.71 7.17 6.77
CA VAL A 166 18.35 8.57 7.08
C VAL A 166 17.54 8.67 8.39
N LEU A 167 16.87 7.59 8.80
CA LEU A 167 16.00 7.53 9.96
C LEU A 167 16.28 6.29 10.81
N THR A 168 17.36 6.34 11.58
CA THR A 168 17.76 5.25 12.48
C THR A 168 16.79 5.16 13.66
N PRO A 169 16.14 4.00 13.90
CA PRO A 169 15.37 3.75 15.12
C PRO A 169 16.24 3.88 16.36
N ARG A 170 15.75 4.61 17.36
CA ARG A 170 16.37 4.77 18.68
C ARG A 170 15.58 4.08 19.78
N ALA A 171 14.26 4.02 19.63
CA ALA A 171 13.40 3.18 20.46
C ALA A 171 12.23 2.65 19.63
N VAL A 172 11.75 1.47 19.99
CA VAL A 172 10.62 0.82 19.35
C VAL A 172 9.69 0.26 20.42
N GLY A 173 8.39 0.30 20.15
CA GLY A 173 7.38 -0.39 20.93
C GLY A 173 6.31 -0.98 20.01
N THR A 174 6.02 -2.26 20.16
CA THR A 174 4.88 -2.89 19.48
C THR A 174 3.57 -2.35 20.06
N ILE A 175 2.68 -1.87 19.18
CA ILE A 175 1.38 -1.32 19.58
C ILE A 175 0.39 -2.46 19.77
N THR A 176 -0.09 -2.59 21.00
CA THR A 176 -1.21 -3.47 21.34
C THR A 176 -2.50 -2.69 21.14
N TRP A 177 -3.29 -3.09 20.14
CA TRP A 177 -4.56 -2.45 19.80
C TRP A 177 -5.76 -3.16 20.44
N ASP A 178 -6.67 -2.37 20.99
CA ASP A 178 -8.00 -2.74 21.44
C ASP A 178 -9.03 -1.98 20.60
N VAL A 179 -9.16 -2.39 19.34
CA VAL A 179 -10.14 -1.84 18.39
C VAL A 179 -11.04 -2.96 17.86
N PRO A 180 -12.37 -2.76 17.81
CA PRO A 180 -13.29 -3.74 17.27
C PRO A 180 -13.05 -3.97 15.77
N ASP A 181 -13.50 -5.11 15.25
CA ASP A 181 -13.44 -5.35 13.81
C ASP A 181 -14.40 -4.44 13.04
N THR A 182 -13.85 -3.40 12.42
CA THR A 182 -14.65 -2.39 11.69
C THR A 182 -15.09 -2.84 10.30
N ARG A 183 -14.51 -3.93 9.77
CA ARG A 183 -14.83 -4.49 8.44
C ARG A 183 -15.03 -6.01 8.56
N PRO A 184 -16.04 -6.47 9.33
CA PRO A 184 -16.24 -7.88 9.57
C PRO A 184 -16.55 -8.62 8.26
N GLY A 185 -15.73 -9.62 7.95
CA GLY A 185 -15.86 -10.41 6.73
C GLY A 185 -15.13 -9.83 5.51
N LEU A 186 -14.35 -8.76 5.67
CA LEU A 186 -13.43 -8.31 4.63
C LEU A 186 -12.37 -9.39 4.38
N LEU A 187 -12.49 -10.05 3.23
CA LEU A 187 -11.60 -11.10 2.78
C LEU A 187 -11.36 -10.95 1.28
N ALA A 188 -10.12 -10.61 0.91
CA ALA A 188 -9.70 -10.65 -0.48
C ALA A 188 -9.63 -12.10 -0.97
N VAL A 189 -10.29 -12.38 -2.08
CA VAL A 189 -10.28 -13.68 -2.76
C VAL A 189 -9.90 -13.45 -4.20
N ASP A 190 -8.78 -14.02 -4.65
CA ASP A 190 -8.36 -13.86 -6.05
C ASP A 190 -9.34 -14.60 -6.97
N THR A 191 -10.14 -13.85 -7.73
CA THR A 191 -11.10 -14.39 -8.70
C THR A 191 -10.48 -14.65 -10.08
N GLY A 192 -9.18 -14.37 -10.22
CA GLY A 192 -8.41 -14.62 -11.43
C GLY A 192 -8.00 -13.35 -12.16
N ALA A 193 -7.15 -13.52 -13.18
CA ALA A 193 -6.63 -12.39 -13.94
C ALA A 193 -7.74 -11.66 -14.71
N ARG A 194 -7.68 -10.33 -14.72
CA ARG A 194 -8.56 -9.46 -15.51
C ARG A 194 -7.78 -8.30 -16.09
N PHE A 195 -8.37 -7.65 -17.10
CA PHE A 195 -7.84 -6.40 -17.63
C PHE A 195 -7.76 -5.35 -16.52
N GLY A 196 -6.68 -4.58 -16.47
CA GLY A 196 -6.43 -3.60 -15.41
C GLY A 196 -6.00 -4.18 -14.05
N ALA A 197 -5.78 -5.50 -13.95
CA ALA A 197 -5.22 -6.13 -12.76
C ALA A 197 -4.26 -7.29 -13.13
N GLY A 198 -3.26 -6.98 -13.95
CA GLY A 198 -2.29 -7.92 -14.51
C GLY A 198 -1.04 -8.16 -13.66
N GLY A 199 -0.96 -7.52 -12.49
CA GLY A 199 0.12 -7.60 -11.53
C GLY A 199 0.25 -8.94 -10.83
N ALA A 200 1.38 -9.09 -10.13
CA ALA A 200 1.73 -10.31 -9.43
C ALA A 200 1.05 -10.37 -8.07
N THR A 201 0.51 -11.54 -7.70
CA THR A 201 -0.14 -11.76 -6.41
C THR A 201 0.71 -12.69 -5.58
N ALA A 202 1.05 -12.28 -4.36
CA ALA A 202 1.64 -13.18 -3.39
C ALA A 202 0.53 -13.84 -2.57
N THR A 203 0.71 -15.11 -2.23
CA THR A 203 -0.28 -15.90 -1.48
C THR A 203 0.38 -16.66 -0.34
N THR A 204 -0.33 -16.81 0.77
CA THR A 204 0.02 -17.69 1.89
C THR A 204 -1.17 -18.57 2.19
N ASP A 205 -0.95 -19.89 2.24
CA ASP A 205 -1.99 -20.91 2.49
C ASP A 205 -3.20 -20.78 1.54
N GLY A 206 -2.94 -20.40 0.29
CA GLY A 206 -3.96 -20.24 -0.74
C GLY A 206 -4.78 -18.95 -0.66
N ALA A 207 -4.54 -18.08 0.33
CA ALA A 207 -5.17 -16.77 0.41
C ALA A 207 -4.20 -15.66 -0.05
N PRO A 208 -4.65 -14.65 -0.83
CA PRO A 208 -3.80 -13.54 -1.23
C PRO A 208 -3.32 -12.75 -0.01
N ILE A 209 -2.04 -12.34 -0.02
CA ILE A 209 -1.44 -11.47 1.01
C ILE A 209 -1.15 -10.08 0.46
N SER A 210 -0.68 -9.99 -0.78
CA SER A 210 -0.33 -8.73 -1.41
C SER A 210 -0.42 -8.81 -2.93
N TYR A 211 -0.43 -7.64 -3.55
CA TYR A 211 -0.49 -7.45 -4.99
C TYR A 211 0.53 -6.40 -5.43
N ARG A 212 1.39 -6.76 -6.38
CA ARG A 212 2.36 -5.85 -7.00
C ARG A 212 1.83 -5.36 -8.33
N ALA A 213 1.52 -4.07 -8.38
CA ALA A 213 0.94 -3.41 -9.54
C ALA A 213 1.92 -3.31 -10.70
N VAL A 214 1.38 -3.37 -11.91
CA VAL A 214 2.12 -3.16 -13.16
C VAL A 214 1.51 -2.03 -13.97
N ALA A 215 2.22 -1.58 -15.00
CA ALA A 215 1.73 -0.51 -15.86
C ALA A 215 0.41 -0.91 -16.54
N GLY A 216 -0.61 -0.06 -16.39
CA GLY A 216 -1.95 -0.30 -16.92
C GLY A 216 -2.94 -0.86 -15.90
N ASP A 217 -2.49 -1.19 -14.69
CA ASP A 217 -3.41 -1.55 -13.61
C ASP A 217 -4.22 -0.34 -13.10
N THR A 218 -5.41 -0.59 -12.56
CA THR A 218 -6.23 0.40 -11.85
C THR A 218 -6.64 -0.13 -10.48
N LEU A 219 -6.83 0.75 -9.49
CA LEU A 219 -7.29 0.33 -8.16
C LEU A 219 -8.62 -0.42 -8.24
N ASN A 220 -9.54 0.06 -9.08
CA ASN A 220 -10.87 -0.52 -9.27
C ASN A 220 -10.81 -1.95 -9.83
N ASP A 221 -10.02 -2.16 -10.88
CA ASP A 221 -9.86 -3.50 -11.46
C ASP A 221 -9.14 -4.46 -10.50
N ILE A 222 -8.19 -3.95 -9.70
CA ILE A 222 -7.53 -4.74 -8.67
C ILE A 222 -8.54 -5.14 -7.58
N ALA A 223 -9.30 -4.18 -7.05
CA ALA A 223 -10.31 -4.44 -6.02
C ALA A 223 -11.33 -5.48 -6.49
N ASP A 224 -11.85 -5.31 -7.71
CA ASP A 224 -12.77 -6.26 -8.30
C ASP A 224 -12.15 -7.66 -8.49
N ARG A 225 -10.87 -7.75 -8.91
CA ARG A 225 -10.15 -9.03 -9.01
C ARG A 225 -10.19 -9.77 -7.68
N PHE A 226 -10.07 -9.04 -6.58
CA PHE A 226 -10.07 -9.61 -5.23
C PHE A 226 -11.44 -9.68 -4.57
N GLY A 227 -12.52 -9.30 -5.28
CA GLY A 227 -13.88 -9.34 -4.76
C GLY A 227 -14.10 -8.39 -3.57
N ILE A 228 -13.33 -7.32 -3.49
CA ILE A 228 -13.43 -6.27 -2.46
C ILE A 228 -13.75 -4.92 -3.12
N THR A 229 -14.17 -3.93 -2.35
CA THR A 229 -14.41 -2.58 -2.89
C THR A 229 -13.12 -1.76 -2.93
N ASP A 230 -13.09 -0.69 -3.74
CA ASP A 230 -12.01 0.32 -3.71
C ASP A 230 -11.81 0.91 -2.31
N ASP A 231 -12.90 1.06 -1.55
CA ASP A 231 -12.87 1.54 -0.19
C ASP A 231 -12.25 0.51 0.77
N ASP A 232 -12.52 -0.78 0.58
CA ASP A 232 -11.87 -1.84 1.34
C ASP A 232 -10.38 -1.93 1.00
N LEU A 233 -10.01 -1.81 -0.28
CA LEU A 233 -8.61 -1.78 -0.70
C LEU A 233 -7.88 -0.57 -0.10
N GLY A 234 -8.52 0.60 -0.08
CA GLY A 234 -8.00 1.78 0.60
C GLY A 234 -7.90 1.59 2.12
N PHE A 235 -8.88 0.92 2.73
CA PHE A 235 -8.86 0.59 4.16
C PHE A 235 -7.67 -0.31 4.53
N LEU A 236 -7.31 -1.26 3.67
CA LEU A 236 -6.15 -2.13 3.82
C LEU A 236 -4.81 -1.44 3.57
N ASN A 237 -4.81 -0.25 2.96
CA ASN A 237 -3.64 0.48 2.48
C ASN A 237 -3.69 1.99 2.87
N PRO A 238 -3.78 2.33 4.16
CA PRO A 238 -4.03 3.69 4.65
C PRO A 238 -2.95 4.72 4.27
N LEU A 239 -1.71 4.26 4.05
CA LEU A 239 -0.56 5.10 3.71
C LEU A 239 -0.27 5.17 2.20
N THR A 240 -0.96 4.35 1.40
CA THR A 240 -0.73 4.29 -0.03
C THR A 240 -1.46 5.44 -0.72
N SER A 241 -0.79 6.06 -1.68
CA SER A 241 -1.42 7.07 -2.53
C SER A 241 -2.64 6.46 -3.23
N ARG A 242 -3.73 7.23 -3.33
CA ARG A 242 -4.88 6.84 -4.17
C ARG A 242 -4.56 6.89 -5.67
N GLN A 243 -3.35 7.31 -6.04
CA GLN A 243 -2.81 7.20 -7.38
C GLN A 243 -1.85 6.00 -7.45
N LEU A 244 -2.25 4.99 -8.23
CA LEU A 244 -1.50 3.76 -8.42
C LEU A 244 -0.36 3.97 -9.44
N HIS A 245 0.83 3.49 -9.09
CA HIS A 245 2.00 3.44 -9.94
C HIS A 245 2.46 2.00 -10.15
N ALA A 246 3.11 1.75 -11.29
CA ALA A 246 3.73 0.46 -11.53
C ALA A 246 4.84 0.21 -10.49
N GLY A 247 4.82 -0.97 -9.88
CA GLY A 247 5.71 -1.35 -8.80
C GLY A 247 5.16 -1.09 -7.40
N ASP A 248 4.01 -0.42 -7.26
CA ASP A 248 3.34 -0.28 -5.96
C ASP A 248 2.91 -1.65 -5.44
N ASP A 249 3.11 -1.87 -4.15
CA ASP A 249 2.64 -3.06 -3.46
C ASP A 249 1.45 -2.73 -2.59
N LEU A 250 0.36 -3.45 -2.82
CA LEU A 250 -0.89 -3.32 -2.10
C LEU A 250 -1.07 -4.50 -1.17
N ASN A 251 -1.36 -4.21 0.08
CA ASN A 251 -1.77 -5.18 1.08
C ASN A 251 -3.22 -5.63 0.81
N LEU A 252 -3.46 -6.95 0.90
CA LEU A 252 -4.76 -7.57 0.65
C LEU A 252 -5.35 -8.24 1.90
N ARG A 253 -4.73 -8.06 3.08
CA ARG A 253 -5.21 -8.62 4.34
C ARG A 253 -5.33 -7.55 5.40
N VAL A 254 -6.34 -7.66 6.26
CA VAL A 254 -6.37 -6.84 7.48
C VAL A 254 -5.10 -7.19 8.27
N ALA A 255 -4.24 -6.20 8.54
CA ALA A 255 -3.06 -6.40 9.37
C ALA A 255 -3.54 -7.05 10.67
N LEU A 256 -3.03 -8.26 10.95
CA LEU A 256 -3.58 -9.12 11.99
C LEU A 256 -3.48 -8.38 13.34
N ARG A 257 -4.65 -8.07 13.95
CA ARG A 257 -4.76 -7.54 15.31
C ARG A 257 -4.06 -8.52 16.26
N GLY A 258 -2.82 -8.24 16.67
CA GLY A 258 -2.07 -9.09 17.61
C GLY A 258 -0.72 -9.67 17.17
N GLY A 259 -0.03 -9.08 16.20
CA GLY A 259 1.44 -9.20 16.14
C GLY A 259 2.06 -10.19 15.16
N ALA A 260 1.37 -10.56 14.08
CA ALA A 260 2.05 -11.11 12.91
C ALA A 260 2.24 -10.01 11.88
N SER A 261 3.48 -9.57 11.68
CA SER A 261 3.84 -8.57 10.68
C SER A 261 3.45 -9.05 9.29
N VAL A 262 2.78 -8.18 8.52
CA VAL A 262 2.81 -8.31 7.07
C VAL A 262 4.28 -8.06 6.68
N PRO A 263 4.94 -8.97 5.95
CA PRO A 263 6.31 -8.74 5.51
C PRO A 263 6.36 -7.45 4.69
N PRO A 264 7.43 -6.64 4.80
CA PRO A 264 7.61 -5.52 3.88
C PRO A 264 7.48 -6.04 2.44
N PRO A 265 6.76 -5.33 1.56
CA PRO A 265 6.83 -5.64 0.16
C PRO A 265 8.30 -5.66 -0.25
N SER A 266 8.70 -6.73 -0.94
CA SER A 266 10.10 -6.96 -1.28
C SER A 266 10.68 -5.71 -1.96
N ALA A 267 11.74 -5.16 -1.37
CA ALA A 267 12.54 -4.08 -1.94
C ALA A 267 13.24 -4.52 -3.23
#